data_AF-A0A4S2LJ83-F1
#
_entry.id   AF-A0A4S2LJ83-F1
#
_cell.length_a   1.000
_cell.length_b   1.000
_cell.length_c   1.000
_cell.angle_alpha   90.00
_cell.angle_beta   90.00
_cell.angle_gamma   90.00
#
_symmetry.space_group_name_H-M   'P 1'
#
loop_
_entity.id
_entity.type
_entity.pdbx_description
1 polymer ?
#
loop_
_entity_poly.entity_id
_entity_poly.type
_entity_poly.pdbx_seq_one_letter_code
_entity_poly.pdbx_strand_id
1 'polypeptide(L)'
;MTSLLFRIGFFAAVFIYIAFQATWSSATRCKHEVPPVSSVITRVAVYPKRRFLRQLSPSSLRIHVHYDESVRLLSDFDEIKTNVLNVAVQFWQSALRLRFHSTISKLLLDRSCLGGLTKLRTLNQQLLTFCVNGCHDVTKCGPLAIPEEHLSRCRYIKNGSHMLSGNQGHGLKDTDFILYIGSLPTARCHTGKVLGYAAHCQLASQTDRPIAGYINFCPNTLGSRVSDRVRSLFVTKHELLHALGFSSSLFAMYRDHQNRPLTPRDPTTQLPALGLAKIGSHAVYQWSDKVVRVVERRWMSAYGNHTKLAHIVVTPTVLQVARKFFDCPTLDGVELEDQDEVGVFLTHWEKRLLEVWFCAESMYHTLIYIFPPPISVFHFDLTLRR
;
A
#
# COMPACT_ATOMS: atom_id res chain seq x y z
N MET A 1 -37.72 -37.92 36.59
CA MET A 1 -36.46 -37.15 36.82
C MET A 1 -35.32 -37.51 35.85
N THR A 2 -35.29 -38.72 35.27
CA THR A 2 -34.22 -39.18 34.35
C THR A 2 -34.23 -38.53 32.97
N SER A 3 -35.39 -38.18 32.42
CA SER A 3 -35.53 -37.53 31.08
C SER A 3 -35.06 -36.06 31.05
N LEU A 4 -35.20 -35.34 32.16
CA LEU A 4 -34.83 -33.92 32.25
C LEU A 4 -33.31 -33.74 32.33
N LEU A 5 -32.64 -34.60 33.12
CA LEU A 5 -31.17 -34.61 33.25
C LEU A 5 -30.48 -34.97 31.93
N PHE A 6 -31.06 -35.87 31.14
CA PHE A 6 -30.53 -36.25 29.82
C PHE A 6 -30.63 -35.12 28.80
N ARG A 7 -31.74 -34.35 28.82
CA ARG A 7 -31.91 -33.17 27.96
C ARG A 7 -30.94 -32.05 28.36
N ILE A 8 -30.75 -31.78 29.65
CA ILE A 8 -29.80 -30.77 30.14
C ILE A 8 -28.35 -31.14 29.77
N GLY A 9 -27.98 -32.41 29.90
CA GLY A 9 -26.66 -32.89 29.48
C GLY A 9 -26.41 -32.78 27.97
N PHE A 10 -27.43 -33.06 27.15
CA PHE A 10 -27.34 -32.91 25.70
C PHE A 10 -27.20 -31.44 25.27
N PHE A 11 -27.99 -30.53 25.87
CA PHE A 11 -27.87 -29.10 25.60
C PHE A 11 -26.53 -28.54 26.09
N ALA A 12 -26.02 -28.98 27.24
CA ALA A 12 -24.71 -28.57 27.73
C ALA A 12 -23.57 -29.06 26.82
N ALA A 13 -23.64 -30.31 26.33
CA ALA A 13 -22.65 -30.86 25.39
C ALA A 13 -22.68 -30.13 24.03
N VAL A 14 -23.86 -29.78 23.52
CA VAL A 14 -24.01 -28.97 22.30
C VAL A 14 -23.51 -27.55 22.52
N PHE A 15 -23.77 -26.93 23.67
CA PHE A 15 -23.27 -25.59 23.99
C PHE A 15 -21.74 -25.58 24.15
N ILE A 16 -21.16 -26.60 24.78
CA ILE A 16 -19.71 -26.77 24.88
C ILE A 16 -19.11 -27.01 23.50
N TYR A 17 -19.73 -27.85 22.65
CA TYR A 17 -19.25 -28.09 21.28
C TYR A 17 -19.33 -26.83 20.40
N ILE A 18 -20.40 -26.04 20.50
CA ILE A 18 -20.54 -24.75 19.80
C ILE A 18 -19.55 -23.72 20.36
N ALA A 19 -19.33 -23.67 21.67
CA ALA A 19 -18.33 -22.79 22.29
C ALA A 19 -16.88 -23.22 21.95
N PHE A 20 -16.62 -24.52 21.78
CA PHE A 20 -15.33 -25.04 21.34
C PHE A 20 -15.07 -24.76 19.85
N GLN A 21 -16.11 -24.82 19.02
CA GLN A 21 -16.06 -24.39 17.60
C GLN A 21 -15.88 -22.86 17.50
N ALA A 22 -16.52 -22.07 18.37
CA ALA A 22 -16.41 -20.62 18.41
C ALA A 22 -15.05 -20.11 18.95
N THR A 23 -14.30 -20.94 19.68
CA THR A 23 -12.95 -20.58 20.18
C THR A 23 -11.83 -20.91 19.19
N TRP A 24 -12.15 -21.53 18.04
CA TRP A 24 -11.19 -21.90 16.99
C TRP A 24 -11.41 -21.13 15.66
N SER A 25 -12.09 -19.98 15.67
CA SER A 25 -11.94 -19.02 14.59
C SER A 25 -10.65 -18.22 14.81
N SER A 26 -9.51 -18.76 14.37
CA SER A 26 -8.34 -17.91 14.12
C SER A 26 -8.71 -16.97 12.98
N ALA A 27 -9.25 -15.79 13.30
CA ALA A 27 -9.58 -14.78 12.32
C ALA A 27 -8.38 -14.56 11.40
N THR A 28 -8.56 -14.75 10.09
CA THR A 28 -7.50 -14.48 9.13
C THR A 28 -7.25 -12.98 9.11
N ARG A 29 -6.07 -12.53 9.52
CA ARG A 29 -5.74 -11.09 9.60
C ARG A 29 -4.80 -10.71 8.46
N CYS A 30 -5.14 -9.65 7.73
CA CYS A 30 -4.19 -9.02 6.82
C CYS A 30 -3.04 -8.42 7.66
N LYS A 31 -1.81 -8.86 7.38
CA LYS A 31 -0.58 -8.27 7.94
C LYS A 31 0.15 -7.59 6.80
N HIS A 32 0.09 -6.27 6.79
CA HIS A 32 0.87 -5.43 5.88
C HIS A 32 2.28 -5.27 6.44
N GLU A 33 3.29 -5.85 5.78
CA GLU A 33 4.68 -5.63 6.17
C GLU A 33 5.30 -4.47 5.38
N VAL A 34 5.83 -3.51 6.12
CA VAL A 34 6.45 -2.32 5.58
C VAL A 34 7.76 -2.67 4.84
N PRO A 35 7.95 -2.22 3.58
CA PRO A 35 9.18 -2.50 2.85
C PRO A 35 10.38 -1.84 3.55
N PRO A 36 11.56 -2.51 3.64
CA PRO A 36 12.77 -1.88 4.13
C PRO A 36 13.13 -0.63 3.31
N VAL A 37 13.57 0.44 3.97
CA VAL A 37 13.94 1.71 3.30
C VAL A 37 14.98 1.51 2.19
N SER A 38 15.93 0.59 2.38
CA SER A 38 16.96 0.25 1.38
C SER A 38 16.42 -0.47 0.14
N SER A 39 15.24 -1.08 0.23
CA SER A 39 14.59 -1.81 -0.88
C SER A 39 13.74 -0.91 -1.78
N VAL A 40 13.39 0.30 -1.31
CA VAL A 40 12.56 1.25 -2.05
C VAL A 40 13.43 2.24 -2.82
N ILE A 41 13.31 2.25 -4.14
CA ILE A 41 13.99 3.22 -4.98
C ILE A 41 13.19 4.52 -4.99
N THR A 42 13.82 5.59 -4.54
CA THR A 42 13.19 6.90 -4.46
C THR A 42 13.76 7.84 -5.51
N ARG A 43 13.06 8.95 -5.76
CA ARG A 43 13.48 9.97 -6.72
C ARG A 43 13.66 9.44 -8.15
N VAL A 44 12.74 8.58 -8.57
CA VAL A 44 12.70 8.11 -9.96
C VAL A 44 12.22 9.23 -10.85
N ALA A 45 12.97 9.45 -11.93
CA ALA A 45 12.73 10.53 -12.87
C ALA A 45 11.47 10.30 -13.69
N VAL A 46 10.38 10.94 -13.30
CA VAL A 46 9.11 10.91 -14.03
C VAL A 46 8.78 12.33 -14.48
N TYR A 47 9.42 12.75 -15.58
CA TYR A 47 9.29 14.11 -16.10
C TYR A 47 8.11 14.22 -17.07
N PRO A 48 7.14 15.13 -16.82
CA PRO A 48 6.17 15.48 -17.84
C PRO A 48 6.88 16.13 -19.03
N LYS A 49 6.48 15.82 -20.27
CA LYS A 49 6.78 16.75 -21.37
C LYS A 49 6.02 18.04 -21.08
N ARG A 50 6.73 19.14 -20.83
CA ARG A 50 6.15 20.48 -20.63
C ARG A 50 5.27 20.84 -21.84
N ARG A 51 3.99 20.52 -21.77
CA ARG A 51 2.92 21.20 -22.47
C ARG A 51 1.92 21.61 -21.40
N PHE A 52 1.92 22.90 -21.08
CA PHE A 52 0.81 23.54 -20.39
C PHE A 52 -0.40 23.54 -21.35
N LEU A 53 -1.04 22.38 -21.53
CA LEU A 53 -2.37 22.36 -22.10
C LEU A 53 -3.33 22.65 -20.94
N ARG A 54 -3.66 23.94 -20.78
CA ARG A 54 -4.95 24.34 -20.20
C ARG A 54 -6.00 23.45 -20.87
N GLN A 55 -6.83 22.74 -20.08
CA GLN A 55 -7.94 21.88 -20.52
C GLN A 55 -7.69 20.38 -20.78
N LEU A 56 -6.82 19.70 -20.02
CA LEU A 56 -7.01 18.25 -19.84
C LEU A 56 -7.73 17.99 -18.53
N SER A 57 -8.95 17.43 -18.61
CA SER A 57 -9.66 16.89 -17.45
C SER A 57 -8.76 15.91 -16.70
N PRO A 58 -8.78 15.87 -15.36
CA PRO A 58 -7.96 14.93 -14.60
C PRO A 58 -8.20 13.50 -15.09
N SER A 59 -7.17 12.86 -15.64
CA SER A 59 -7.27 11.48 -16.10
C SER A 59 -7.34 10.54 -14.89
N SER A 60 -8.18 9.51 -15.00
CA SER A 60 -8.16 8.37 -14.08
C SER A 60 -6.74 7.81 -13.94
N LEU A 61 -6.42 7.31 -12.76
CA LEU A 61 -5.17 6.60 -12.54
C LEU A 61 -5.10 5.40 -13.50
N ARG A 62 -4.00 5.25 -14.23
CA ARG A 62 -3.76 4.11 -15.13
C ARG A 62 -2.79 3.12 -14.49
N ILE A 63 -3.28 1.92 -14.22
CA ILE A 63 -2.52 0.83 -13.59
C ILE A 63 -2.20 -0.21 -14.65
N HIS A 64 -0.92 -0.42 -14.93
CA HIS A 64 -0.46 -1.56 -15.70
C HIS A 64 -0.18 -2.74 -14.76
N VAL A 65 -0.74 -3.90 -15.06
CA VAL A 65 -0.51 -5.11 -14.28
C VAL A 65 0.46 -6.03 -15.03
N HIS A 66 1.56 -6.38 -14.38
CA HIS A 66 2.51 -7.37 -14.86
C HIS A 66 2.41 -8.62 -14.00
N TYR A 67 2.07 -9.75 -14.61
CA TYR A 67 1.96 -11.04 -13.93
C TYR A 67 3.29 -11.78 -13.98
N ASP A 68 3.80 -12.18 -12.82
CA ASP A 68 4.89 -13.12 -12.71
C ASP A 68 4.50 -14.51 -13.23
N GLU A 69 5.49 -15.32 -13.60
CA GLU A 69 5.28 -16.68 -14.08
C GLU A 69 4.53 -17.54 -13.03
N SER A 70 4.81 -17.34 -11.73
CA SER A 70 4.14 -18.07 -10.64
C SER A 70 2.60 -17.92 -10.63
N VAL A 71 2.07 -16.84 -11.18
CA VAL A 71 0.62 -16.60 -11.29
C VAL A 71 0.09 -17.07 -12.64
N ARG A 72 0.87 -16.88 -13.71
CA ARG A 72 0.51 -17.32 -15.07
C ARG A 72 0.37 -18.83 -15.20
N LEU A 73 1.10 -19.59 -14.39
CA LEU A 73 1.05 -21.07 -14.37
C LEU A 73 -0.11 -21.66 -13.57
N LEU A 74 -0.94 -20.85 -12.91
CA LEU A 74 -2.13 -21.34 -12.22
C LEU A 74 -3.15 -21.86 -13.25
N SER A 75 -3.76 -23.02 -12.98
CA SER A 75 -4.77 -23.62 -13.88
C SER A 75 -5.94 -22.67 -14.15
N ASP A 76 -6.30 -21.87 -13.16
CA ASP A 76 -7.48 -21.00 -13.18
C ASP A 76 -7.09 -19.54 -13.42
N PHE A 77 -5.90 -19.29 -13.99
CA PHE A 77 -5.34 -17.94 -14.14
C PHE A 77 -6.28 -16.98 -14.86
N ASP A 78 -6.88 -17.37 -15.99
CA ASP A 78 -7.76 -16.50 -16.76
C ASP A 78 -9.01 -16.09 -15.98
N GLU A 79 -9.54 -17.02 -15.17
CA GLU A 79 -10.69 -16.76 -14.31
C GLU A 79 -10.33 -15.82 -13.15
N ILE A 80 -9.22 -16.08 -12.47
CA ILE A 80 -8.69 -15.22 -11.39
C ILE A 80 -8.38 -13.83 -11.93
N LYS A 81 -7.70 -13.74 -13.08
CA LYS A 81 -7.35 -12.50 -13.75
C LYS A 81 -8.60 -11.68 -14.04
N THR A 82 -9.61 -12.29 -14.66
CA THR A 82 -10.81 -11.59 -15.14
C THR A 82 -11.73 -11.19 -13.99
N ASN A 83 -12.01 -12.12 -13.06
CA ASN A 83 -13.05 -11.95 -12.05
C ASN A 83 -12.54 -11.41 -10.70
N VAL A 84 -11.22 -11.40 -10.48
CA VAL A 84 -10.62 -10.93 -9.23
C VAL A 84 -9.67 -9.76 -9.50
N LEU A 85 -8.58 -10.00 -10.24
CA LEU A 85 -7.49 -9.04 -10.34
C LEU A 85 -7.89 -7.81 -11.14
N ASN A 86 -8.51 -8.00 -12.31
CA ASN A 86 -9.00 -6.89 -13.13
C ASN A 86 -10.10 -6.09 -12.41
N VAL A 87 -10.99 -6.76 -11.69
CA VAL A 87 -12.07 -6.10 -10.92
C VAL A 87 -11.49 -5.22 -9.81
N ALA A 88 -10.50 -5.71 -9.06
CA ALA A 88 -9.82 -4.93 -8.03
C ALA A 88 -9.07 -3.72 -8.61
N VAL A 89 -8.36 -3.91 -9.71
CA VAL A 89 -7.62 -2.84 -10.39
C VAL A 89 -8.57 -1.80 -10.96
N GLN A 90 -9.65 -2.20 -11.63
CA GLN A 90 -10.67 -1.30 -12.16
C GLN A 90 -11.33 -0.47 -11.05
N PHE A 91 -11.58 -1.06 -9.88
CA PHE A 91 -12.08 -0.31 -8.73
C PHE A 91 -11.16 0.85 -8.35
N TRP A 92 -9.84 0.64 -8.27
CA TRP A 92 -8.91 1.71 -7.93
C TRP A 92 -8.70 2.72 -9.06
N GLN A 93 -8.71 2.27 -10.33
CA GLN A 93 -8.64 3.18 -11.48
C GLN A 93 -9.88 4.08 -11.61
N SER A 94 -11.06 3.59 -11.19
CA SER A 94 -12.30 4.38 -11.20
C SER A 94 -12.39 5.30 -9.98
N ALA A 95 -11.93 4.82 -8.82
CA ALA A 95 -11.91 5.58 -7.57
C ALA A 95 -10.90 6.74 -7.59
N LEU A 96 -9.78 6.61 -8.32
CA LEU A 96 -8.65 7.53 -8.21
C LEU A 96 -8.32 8.27 -9.51
N ARG A 97 -7.87 9.52 -9.34
CA ARG A 97 -7.35 10.38 -10.41
C ARG A 97 -6.04 11.04 -9.98
N LEU A 98 -5.19 11.34 -10.95
CA LEU A 98 -3.99 12.13 -10.72
C LEU A 98 -4.33 13.63 -10.54
N ARG A 99 -3.63 14.36 -9.66
CA ARG A 99 -3.80 15.83 -9.50
C ARG A 99 -2.98 16.59 -10.55
N PHE A 100 -1.80 16.09 -10.87
CA PHE A 100 -0.81 16.63 -11.77
C PHE A 100 -0.68 15.65 -12.91
N HIS A 101 -1.21 16.05 -14.07
CA HIS A 101 -1.09 15.23 -15.25
C HIS A 101 0.37 15.18 -15.70
N SER A 102 0.88 13.97 -15.90
CA SER A 102 2.17 13.77 -16.53
C SER A 102 1.94 13.19 -17.92
N THR A 103 2.25 13.97 -18.95
CA THR A 103 2.36 13.52 -20.35
C THR A 103 3.62 12.68 -20.50
N ILE A 104 3.71 11.60 -19.73
CA ILE A 104 4.78 10.63 -19.80
C ILE A 104 4.57 9.88 -21.10
N SER A 105 5.52 9.96 -22.03
CA SER A 105 5.44 9.16 -23.25
C SER A 105 5.52 7.67 -22.92
N LYS A 106 6.39 7.30 -21.96
CA LYS A 106 6.58 5.94 -21.45
C LYS A 106 7.15 5.96 -20.02
N LEU A 107 6.55 5.21 -19.10
CA LEU A 107 7.05 5.03 -17.74
C LEU A 107 8.19 4.02 -17.73
N LEU A 108 9.35 4.44 -17.22
CA LEU A 108 10.53 3.62 -16.99
C LEU A 108 10.88 3.67 -15.51
N LEU A 109 11.32 2.53 -14.98
CA LEU A 109 11.75 2.36 -13.61
C LEU A 109 13.27 2.39 -13.49
N ASP A 110 13.78 2.84 -12.35
CA ASP A 110 15.21 2.87 -12.11
C ASP A 110 15.71 1.51 -11.61
N ARG A 111 16.98 1.21 -11.90
CA ARG A 111 17.64 0.00 -11.40
C ARG A 111 18.07 0.15 -9.95
N SER A 112 18.04 -0.95 -9.19
CA SER A 112 18.50 -0.97 -7.81
C SER A 112 20.01 -0.69 -7.73
N CYS A 113 20.42 0.25 -6.88
CA CYS A 113 21.82 0.57 -6.66
C CYS A 113 22.49 -0.41 -5.69
N LEU A 114 23.73 -0.79 -5.99
CA LEU A 114 24.54 -1.62 -5.09
C LEU A 114 24.75 -0.90 -3.74
N GLY A 115 24.32 -1.55 -2.66
CA GLY A 115 24.36 -0.99 -1.31
C GLY A 115 23.38 0.15 -1.03
N GLY A 116 22.43 0.43 -1.94
CA GLY A 116 21.41 1.48 -1.78
C GLY A 116 21.95 2.93 -1.82
N LEU A 117 23.24 3.11 -2.08
CA LEU A 117 23.88 4.42 -2.08
C LEU A 117 23.61 5.20 -3.36
N THR A 118 23.04 6.39 -3.22
CA THR A 118 22.67 7.26 -4.33
C THR A 118 23.17 8.69 -4.15
N LYS A 119 23.38 9.40 -5.27
CA LYS A 119 23.64 10.83 -5.31
C LYS A 119 22.77 11.50 -6.36
N LEU A 120 22.30 12.71 -6.06
CA LEU A 120 21.58 13.54 -7.02
C LEU A 120 22.57 14.34 -7.87
N ARG A 121 22.36 14.34 -9.18
CA ARG A 121 23.16 15.10 -10.14
C ARG A 121 22.27 15.63 -11.25
N THR A 122 22.55 16.85 -11.70
CA THR A 122 21.83 17.47 -12.80
C THR A 122 22.43 17.01 -14.12
N LEU A 123 21.60 16.47 -15.01
CA LEU A 123 21.95 16.13 -16.39
C LEU A 123 20.88 16.71 -17.30
N ASN A 124 21.27 17.49 -18.31
CA ASN A 124 20.32 18.13 -19.25
C ASN A 124 19.17 18.89 -18.55
N GLN A 125 19.52 19.67 -17.51
CA GLN A 125 18.55 20.42 -16.68
C GLN A 125 17.55 19.55 -15.90
N GLN A 126 17.76 18.24 -15.85
CA GLN A 126 16.97 17.29 -15.07
C GLN A 126 17.79 16.79 -13.88
N LEU A 127 17.20 16.81 -12.69
CA LEU A 127 17.81 16.26 -11.49
C LEU A 127 17.61 14.74 -11.45
N LEU A 128 18.69 13.99 -11.62
CA LEU A 128 18.67 12.54 -11.75
C LEU A 128 19.41 11.88 -10.59
N THR A 129 18.88 10.74 -10.16
CA THR A 129 19.52 9.84 -9.20
C THR A 129 20.59 9.00 -9.90
N PHE A 130 21.80 8.97 -9.33
CA PHE A 130 22.90 8.12 -9.77
C PHE A 130 23.33 7.18 -8.64
N CYS A 131 23.58 5.92 -8.97
CA CYS A 131 24.15 4.95 -8.05
C CYS A 131 25.63 5.24 -7.80
N VAL A 132 26.10 5.11 -6.55
CA VAL A 132 27.51 5.31 -6.21
C VAL A 132 28.36 4.13 -6.68
N ASN A 133 27.89 2.90 -6.47
CA ASN A 133 28.66 1.68 -6.71
C ASN A 133 28.17 0.86 -7.91
N GLY A 134 27.44 1.46 -8.84
CA GLY A 134 26.75 0.72 -9.91
C GLY A 134 25.39 0.17 -9.49
N CYS A 135 24.77 -0.59 -10.39
CA CYS A 135 23.45 -1.20 -10.17
C CYS A 135 23.55 -2.72 -10.04
N HIS A 136 22.56 -3.33 -9.39
CA HIS A 136 22.37 -4.77 -9.42
C HIS A 136 21.97 -5.24 -10.83
N ASP A 137 22.39 -6.46 -11.18
CA ASP A 137 22.00 -7.11 -12.45
C ASP A 137 20.49 -7.33 -12.51
N VAL A 138 19.88 -7.74 -11.38
CA VAL A 138 18.44 -7.92 -11.24
C VAL A 138 17.87 -6.87 -10.29
N THR A 139 16.99 -6.03 -10.81
CA THR A 139 16.20 -5.09 -9.99
C THR A 139 14.93 -5.79 -9.53
N LYS A 140 14.61 -5.72 -8.23
CA LYS A 140 13.43 -6.38 -7.65
C LYS A 140 12.40 -5.37 -7.16
N CYS A 141 11.14 -5.76 -7.19
CA CYS A 141 10.01 -5.10 -6.54
C CYS A 141 9.40 -6.09 -5.54
N GLY A 142 9.83 -6.03 -4.27
CA GLY A 142 9.54 -7.08 -3.31
C GLY A 142 10.22 -8.40 -3.67
N PRO A 143 9.50 -9.53 -3.68
CA PRO A 143 10.07 -10.82 -4.09
C PRO A 143 10.20 -10.98 -5.61
N LEU A 144 9.60 -10.08 -6.41
CA LEU A 144 9.48 -10.22 -7.86
C LEU A 144 10.62 -9.51 -8.59
N ALA A 145 11.13 -10.13 -9.65
CA ALA A 145 12.08 -9.50 -10.56
C ALA A 145 11.35 -8.53 -11.52
N ILE A 146 11.90 -7.34 -11.70
CA ILE A 146 11.38 -6.38 -12.67
C ILE A 146 11.95 -6.74 -14.06
N PRO A 147 11.09 -6.89 -15.09
CA PRO A 147 11.56 -7.16 -16.45
C PRO A 147 12.44 -6.03 -17.00
N GLU A 148 13.47 -6.41 -17.76
CA GLU A 148 14.46 -5.49 -18.35
C GLU A 148 13.81 -4.42 -19.25
N GLU A 149 12.71 -4.76 -19.91
CA GLU A 149 11.93 -3.84 -20.73
C GLU A 149 11.30 -2.66 -19.95
N HIS A 150 11.06 -2.83 -18.65
CA HIS A 150 10.49 -1.78 -17.79
C HIS A 150 11.57 -0.87 -17.20
N LEU A 151 12.85 -1.27 -17.29
CA LEU A 151 13.96 -0.59 -16.62
C LEU A 151 14.68 0.42 -17.51
N SER A 152 15.10 1.54 -16.92
CA SER A 152 16.06 2.45 -17.53
C SER A 152 17.45 1.82 -17.57
N ARG A 153 18.36 2.43 -18.33
CA ARG A 153 19.80 2.14 -18.18
C ARG A 153 20.25 2.42 -16.74
N CYS A 154 21.25 1.66 -16.28
CA CYS A 154 21.90 1.93 -15.01
C CYS A 154 22.66 3.26 -15.10
N ARG A 155 22.37 4.18 -14.18
CA ARG A 155 23.05 5.47 -14.03
C ARG A 155 23.96 5.39 -12.82
N TYR A 156 25.28 5.47 -13.01
CA TYR A 156 26.22 5.38 -11.89
C TYR A 156 27.43 6.30 -12.06
N ILE A 157 28.18 6.49 -10.97
CA ILE A 157 29.38 7.34 -10.94
C ILE A 157 30.62 6.44 -10.92
N LYS A 158 31.57 6.71 -11.81
CA LYS A 158 32.90 6.06 -11.82
C LYS A 158 33.97 7.12 -12.00
N ASN A 159 34.92 7.19 -11.07
CA ASN A 159 36.02 8.18 -11.08
C ASN A 159 35.53 9.64 -11.25
N GLY A 160 34.39 9.98 -10.63
CA GLY A 160 33.78 11.31 -10.74
C GLY A 160 32.95 11.55 -12.00
N SER A 161 33.06 10.68 -13.02
CA SER A 161 32.32 10.76 -14.28
C SER A 161 31.01 9.98 -14.24
N HIS A 162 30.03 10.44 -15.01
CA HIS A 162 28.73 9.79 -15.18
C HIS A 162 28.83 8.66 -16.20
N MET A 163 28.44 7.46 -15.80
CA MET A 163 28.45 6.27 -16.64
C MET A 163 27.04 5.72 -16.83
N LEU A 164 26.81 5.14 -18.01
CA LEU A 164 25.60 4.41 -18.34
C LEU A 164 25.95 2.96 -18.69
N SER A 165 25.25 2.00 -18.10
CA SER A 165 25.37 0.57 -18.45
C SER A 165 24.00 -0.11 -18.54
N GLY A 166 23.99 -1.32 -19.09
CA GLY A 166 22.78 -2.08 -19.33
C GLY A 166 21.94 -1.53 -20.50
N ASN A 167 20.93 -2.32 -20.84
CA ASN A 167 20.02 -2.01 -21.93
C ASN A 167 18.97 -0.98 -21.50
N GLN A 168 18.55 -0.16 -22.46
CA GLN A 168 17.43 0.75 -22.28
C GLN A 168 16.13 -0.01 -22.57
N GLY A 169 15.35 -0.29 -21.52
CA GLY A 169 14.01 -0.85 -21.68
C GLY A 169 13.12 0.07 -22.52
N HIS A 170 12.13 -0.53 -23.17
CA HIS A 170 11.20 0.23 -24.01
C HIS A 170 10.17 1.02 -23.20
N GLY A 171 9.95 0.67 -21.93
CA GLY A 171 9.04 1.36 -21.01
C GLY A 171 7.56 1.18 -21.35
N LEU A 172 6.69 1.48 -20.39
CA LEU A 172 5.25 1.26 -20.52
C LEU A 172 4.52 2.54 -20.93
N LYS A 173 3.78 2.49 -22.04
CA LYS A 173 2.92 3.59 -22.48
C LYS A 173 1.66 3.64 -21.62
N ASP A 174 1.11 4.83 -21.48
CA ASP A 174 -0.16 5.08 -20.82
C ASP A 174 -0.28 4.50 -19.41
N THR A 175 0.84 4.50 -18.68
CA THR A 175 0.93 3.91 -17.34
C THR A 175 1.37 4.96 -16.35
N ASP A 176 0.63 5.06 -15.26
CA ASP A 176 0.96 5.94 -14.12
C ASP A 176 1.49 5.12 -12.94
N PHE A 177 1.06 3.87 -12.80
CA PHE A 177 1.49 2.94 -11.76
C PHE A 177 1.64 1.52 -12.33
N ILE A 178 2.74 0.84 -11.99
CA ILE A 178 3.00 -0.55 -12.39
C ILE A 178 2.77 -1.45 -11.18
N LEU A 179 1.90 -2.43 -11.33
CA LEU A 179 1.60 -3.44 -10.32
C LEU A 179 2.17 -4.80 -10.74
N TYR A 180 3.17 -5.29 -10.03
CA TYR A 180 3.71 -6.63 -10.22
C TYR A 180 2.94 -7.62 -9.34
N ILE A 181 2.38 -8.67 -9.92
CA ILE A 181 1.61 -9.68 -9.17
C ILE A 181 2.30 -11.03 -9.27
N GLY A 182 2.58 -11.63 -8.11
CA GLY A 182 3.20 -12.94 -7.97
C GLY A 182 2.48 -13.84 -6.97
N SER A 183 2.84 -15.13 -6.98
CA SER A 183 2.36 -16.14 -6.04
C SER A 183 3.53 -17.01 -5.55
N LEU A 184 4.55 -16.38 -4.96
CA LEU A 184 5.77 -17.05 -4.54
C LEU A 184 5.70 -17.56 -3.08
N PRO A 185 6.20 -18.78 -2.80
CA PRO A 185 6.30 -19.34 -1.45
C PRO A 185 7.42 -18.65 -0.67
N THR A 186 7.12 -17.52 -0.05
CA THR A 186 8.08 -16.78 0.78
C THR A 186 7.92 -17.15 2.26
N ALA A 187 8.93 -16.87 3.09
CA ALA A 187 8.88 -17.16 4.53
C ALA A 187 7.63 -16.59 5.22
N ARG A 188 7.09 -15.46 4.71
CA ARG A 188 5.84 -14.84 5.17
C ARG A 188 4.63 -15.77 5.06
N CYS A 189 4.60 -16.59 4.01
CA CYS A 189 3.50 -17.52 3.73
C CYS A 189 3.48 -18.74 4.65
N HIS A 190 4.58 -19.05 5.34
CA HIS A 190 4.66 -20.19 6.24
C HIS A 190 4.05 -19.91 7.62
N THR A 191 3.65 -18.67 7.91
CA THR A 191 3.08 -18.28 9.21
C THR A 191 1.58 -18.61 9.35
N GLY A 192 0.92 -19.05 8.28
CA GLY A 192 -0.51 -19.43 8.24
C GLY A 192 -1.51 -18.28 8.42
N LYS A 193 -1.03 -17.07 8.77
CA LYS A 193 -1.86 -15.90 9.08
C LYS A 193 -2.00 -14.91 7.92
N VAL A 194 -1.19 -15.04 6.87
CA VAL A 194 -1.08 -14.06 5.77
C VAL A 194 -1.51 -14.68 4.46
N LEU A 195 -2.47 -14.06 3.78
CA LEU A 195 -2.99 -14.50 2.48
C LEU A 195 -2.23 -13.90 1.30
N GLY A 196 -1.72 -12.70 1.50
CA GLY A 196 -0.87 -11.99 0.57
C GLY A 196 -0.32 -10.78 1.28
N TYR A 197 0.65 -10.15 0.64
CA TYR A 197 1.21 -8.89 1.11
C TYR A 197 1.63 -8.05 -0.08
N ALA A 198 1.58 -6.75 0.10
CA ALA A 198 1.95 -5.79 -0.92
C ALA A 198 2.73 -4.61 -0.38
N ALA A 199 3.48 -3.97 -1.27
CA ALA A 199 4.11 -2.71 -0.96
C ALA A 199 4.45 -1.95 -2.24
N HIS A 200 4.77 -0.67 -2.09
CA HIS A 200 5.44 0.10 -3.13
C HIS A 200 6.92 -0.27 -3.19
N CYS A 201 7.53 -0.11 -4.36
CA CYS A 201 8.97 -0.32 -4.54
C CYS A 201 9.67 0.85 -5.21
N GLN A 202 8.95 1.71 -5.96
CA GLN A 202 9.54 2.91 -6.57
C GLN A 202 8.67 4.15 -6.41
N LEU A 203 9.30 5.29 -6.07
CA LEU A 203 8.65 6.59 -5.87
C LEU A 203 9.14 7.65 -6.88
N ALA A 204 8.21 8.41 -7.44
CA ALA A 204 8.51 9.52 -8.36
C ALA A 204 9.23 10.69 -7.66
N SER A 205 10.21 11.32 -8.32
CA SER A 205 11.02 12.41 -7.75
C SER A 205 10.26 13.69 -7.43
N GLN A 206 9.25 14.04 -8.22
CA GLN A 206 8.57 15.32 -8.08
C GLN A 206 7.41 15.28 -7.06
N THR A 207 6.80 14.11 -6.87
CA THR A 207 5.55 13.96 -6.13
C THR A 207 5.64 12.95 -4.98
N ASP A 208 6.74 12.21 -4.88
CA ASP A 208 6.93 11.04 -4.01
C ASP A 208 5.86 9.96 -4.19
N ARG A 209 5.11 10.00 -5.29
CA ARG A 209 4.05 9.05 -5.58
C ARG A 209 4.62 7.67 -5.88
N PRO A 210 4.05 6.60 -5.30
CA PRO A 210 4.28 5.26 -5.77
C PRO A 210 4.01 5.18 -7.28
N ILE A 211 5.02 4.77 -8.04
CA ILE A 211 4.94 4.52 -9.49
C ILE A 211 5.09 3.03 -9.81
N ALA A 212 5.59 2.25 -8.87
CA ALA A 212 5.59 0.80 -8.93
C ALA A 212 5.38 0.20 -7.54
N GLY A 213 4.68 -0.92 -7.52
CA GLY A 213 4.48 -1.74 -6.34
C GLY A 213 4.18 -3.17 -6.74
N TYR A 214 4.04 -4.04 -5.74
CA TYR A 214 3.78 -5.45 -5.96
C TYR A 214 2.70 -5.98 -5.02
N ILE A 215 2.06 -7.07 -5.42
CA ILE A 215 1.29 -7.96 -4.54
C ILE A 215 1.89 -9.35 -4.72
N ASN A 216 2.26 -9.99 -3.62
CA ASN A 216 2.61 -11.41 -3.61
C ASN A 216 1.56 -12.18 -2.82
N PHE A 217 0.78 -12.99 -3.52
CA PHE A 217 -0.15 -13.94 -2.89
C PHE A 217 0.63 -15.13 -2.32
N CYS A 218 0.18 -15.64 -1.18
CA CYS A 218 0.69 -16.90 -0.68
C CYS A 218 0.06 -18.06 -1.48
N PRO A 219 0.83 -19.14 -1.74
CA PRO A 219 0.31 -20.29 -2.47
C PRO A 219 -1.02 -20.79 -1.88
N ASN A 220 -1.91 -21.28 -2.74
CA ASN A 220 -3.28 -21.72 -2.40
C ASN A 220 -4.25 -20.63 -1.93
N THR A 221 -3.85 -19.35 -1.93
CA THR A 221 -4.79 -18.24 -1.64
C THR A 221 -5.66 -17.92 -2.85
N LEU A 222 -5.06 -17.94 -4.04
CA LEU A 222 -5.77 -17.69 -5.29
C LEU A 222 -6.50 -18.97 -5.70
N GLY A 223 -7.82 -18.89 -5.77
CA GLY A 223 -8.67 -20.01 -6.16
C GLY A 223 -9.89 -19.55 -6.96
N SER A 224 -10.41 -20.44 -7.79
CA SER A 224 -11.61 -20.23 -8.60
C SER A 224 -12.93 -20.46 -7.87
N ARG A 225 -12.93 -21.00 -6.63
CA ARG A 225 -14.18 -21.20 -5.88
C ARG A 225 -14.80 -19.85 -5.50
N VAL A 226 -16.13 -19.80 -5.40
CA VAL A 226 -16.84 -18.53 -5.11
C VAL A 226 -16.37 -17.88 -3.80
N SER A 227 -16.18 -18.67 -2.74
CA SER A 227 -15.60 -18.20 -1.47
C SER A 227 -14.21 -17.59 -1.65
N ASP A 228 -13.38 -18.26 -2.46
CA ASP A 228 -11.99 -17.88 -2.69
C ASP A 228 -11.91 -16.63 -3.56
N ARG A 229 -12.83 -16.45 -4.52
CA ARG A 229 -12.96 -15.24 -5.34
C ARG A 229 -13.29 -14.02 -4.50
N VAL A 230 -14.30 -14.11 -3.63
CA VAL A 230 -14.70 -12.98 -2.76
C VAL A 230 -13.55 -12.60 -1.84
N ARG A 231 -12.91 -13.60 -1.23
CA ARG A 231 -11.74 -13.40 -0.37
C ARG A 231 -10.56 -12.78 -1.13
N SER A 232 -10.20 -13.34 -2.29
CA SER A 232 -9.10 -12.86 -3.11
C SER A 232 -9.36 -11.45 -3.62
N LEU A 233 -10.61 -11.11 -3.97
CA LEU A 233 -10.98 -9.76 -4.41
C LEU A 233 -10.78 -8.76 -3.28
N PHE A 234 -11.22 -9.10 -2.07
CA PHE A 234 -11.01 -8.27 -0.89
C PHE A 234 -9.52 -8.06 -0.61
N VAL A 235 -8.75 -9.15 -0.53
CA VAL A 235 -7.29 -9.09 -0.32
C VAL A 235 -6.62 -8.27 -1.42
N THR A 236 -6.95 -8.50 -2.69
CA THR A 236 -6.34 -7.74 -3.81
C THR A 236 -6.61 -6.24 -3.68
N LYS A 237 -7.84 -5.84 -3.34
CA LYS A 237 -8.17 -4.43 -3.14
C LYS A 237 -7.39 -3.82 -1.97
N HIS A 238 -7.34 -4.54 -0.85
CA HIS A 238 -6.64 -4.13 0.37
C HIS A 238 -5.13 -3.99 0.14
N GLU A 239 -4.50 -5.01 -0.41
CA GLU A 239 -3.07 -5.03 -0.68
C GLU A 239 -2.67 -3.97 -1.73
N LEU A 240 -3.51 -3.75 -2.75
CA LEU A 240 -3.28 -2.68 -3.72
C LEU A 240 -3.34 -1.28 -3.08
N LEU A 241 -4.18 -1.06 -2.07
CA LEU A 241 -4.22 0.21 -1.32
C LEU A 241 -2.87 0.51 -0.64
N HIS A 242 -2.23 -0.51 -0.05
CA HIS A 242 -0.91 -0.36 0.55
C HIS A 242 0.17 -0.04 -0.49
N ALA A 243 0.14 -0.71 -1.64
CA ALA A 243 1.05 -0.42 -2.74
C ALA A 243 0.85 0.97 -3.35
N LEU A 244 -0.37 1.52 -3.31
CA LEU A 244 -0.71 2.82 -3.88
C LEU A 244 -0.42 4.01 -2.96
N GLY A 245 -0.35 3.84 -1.63
CA GLY A 245 -0.07 5.00 -0.77
C GLY A 245 -0.34 4.86 0.72
N PHE A 246 -1.15 3.91 1.15
CA PHE A 246 -1.56 3.80 2.54
C PHE A 246 -0.61 2.87 3.31
N SER A 247 0.50 3.43 3.78
CA SER A 247 1.49 2.68 4.55
C SER A 247 2.31 3.62 5.42
N SER A 248 2.72 3.18 6.60
CA SER A 248 3.53 3.99 7.52
C SER A 248 4.89 4.42 6.93
N SER A 249 5.49 3.62 6.04
CA SER A 249 6.71 4.02 5.30
C SER A 249 6.50 5.17 4.31
N LEU A 250 5.25 5.49 3.99
CA LEU A 250 4.88 6.55 3.07
C LEU A 250 4.43 7.83 3.77
N PHE A 251 4.08 7.82 5.07
CA PHE A 251 3.60 9.02 5.76
C PHE A 251 4.57 10.19 5.68
N ALA A 252 5.87 9.95 5.85
CA ALA A 252 6.90 11.00 5.71
C ALA A 252 7.08 11.50 4.27
N MET A 253 6.51 10.79 3.30
CA MET A 253 6.55 11.15 1.90
C MET A 253 5.33 12.02 1.50
N TYR A 254 4.30 12.13 2.36
CA TYR A 254 3.02 12.78 2.02
C TYR A 254 3.19 14.26 1.63
N ARG A 255 2.37 14.68 0.65
CA ARG A 255 2.34 16.06 0.13
C ARG A 255 0.96 16.69 0.24
N ASP A 256 0.94 18.02 0.32
CA ASP A 256 -0.28 18.81 0.30
C ASP A 256 -0.89 18.94 -1.10
N HIS A 257 -1.94 19.75 -1.23
CA HIS A 257 -2.64 19.97 -2.50
C HIS A 257 -1.85 20.81 -3.51
N GLN A 258 -0.82 21.54 -3.07
CA GLN A 258 0.14 22.26 -3.92
C GLN A 258 1.41 21.45 -4.21
N ASN A 259 1.42 20.13 -3.93
CA ASN A 259 2.60 19.28 -4.06
C ASN A 259 3.77 19.67 -3.13
N ARG A 260 3.51 20.40 -2.04
CA ARG A 260 4.55 20.71 -1.04
C ARG A 260 4.66 19.55 -0.04
N PRO A 261 5.88 19.10 0.31
CA PRO A 261 6.09 18.09 1.33
C PRO A 261 5.47 18.49 2.67
N LEU A 262 4.68 17.61 3.29
CA LEU A 262 4.18 17.80 4.64
C LEU A 262 5.28 17.56 5.69
N THR A 263 6.25 16.72 5.36
CA THR A 263 7.47 16.49 6.15
C THR A 263 8.65 17.25 5.54
N PRO A 264 9.47 17.97 6.34
CA PRO A 264 10.64 18.68 5.83
C PRO A 264 11.58 17.79 5.01
N ARG A 265 12.21 18.35 3.98
CA ARG A 265 13.15 17.64 3.10
C ARG A 265 14.58 18.08 3.37
N ASP A 266 15.50 17.13 3.33
CA ASP A 266 16.93 17.41 3.36
C ASP A 266 17.33 18.10 2.03
N PRO A 267 18.04 19.23 2.07
CA PRO A 267 18.31 20.04 0.87
C PRO A 267 19.25 19.34 -0.13
N THR A 268 20.06 18.38 0.33
CA THR A 268 21.05 17.68 -0.49
C THR A 268 20.45 16.43 -1.14
N THR A 269 19.69 15.67 -0.38
CA THR A 269 19.17 14.35 -0.77
C THR A 269 17.72 14.39 -1.23
N GLN A 270 16.98 15.46 -0.91
CA GLN A 270 15.53 15.62 -1.11
C GLN A 270 14.67 14.54 -0.43
N LEU A 271 15.23 13.81 0.54
CA LEU A 271 14.53 12.82 1.36
C LEU A 271 13.94 13.47 2.62
N PRO A 272 13.01 12.81 3.34
CA PRO A 272 12.56 13.28 4.65
C PRO A 272 13.74 13.58 5.59
N ALA A 273 13.77 14.79 6.17
CA ALA A 273 14.88 15.28 6.99
C ALA A 273 14.81 14.88 8.47
N LEU A 274 13.68 14.34 8.93
CA LEU A 274 13.46 14.02 10.36
C LEU A 274 14.12 12.70 10.80
N GLY A 275 14.95 12.11 9.95
CA GLY A 275 15.61 10.83 10.21
C GLY A 275 14.68 9.62 10.07
N LEU A 276 15.06 8.53 10.72
CA LEU A 276 14.33 7.26 10.69
C LEU A 276 13.66 6.99 12.04
N ALA A 277 12.39 6.61 12.00
CA ALA A 277 11.63 6.08 13.12
C ALA A 277 11.66 4.55 13.11
N LYS A 278 11.68 3.93 14.28
CA LYS A 278 11.50 2.47 14.42
C LYS A 278 10.03 2.16 14.68
N ILE A 279 9.45 1.33 13.84
CA ILE A 279 8.10 0.77 14.01
C ILE A 279 8.25 -0.74 14.11
N GLY A 280 8.19 -1.26 15.34
CA GLY A 280 8.55 -2.64 15.63
C GLY A 280 9.97 -2.97 15.17
N SER A 281 10.12 -3.97 14.30
CA SER A 281 11.39 -4.38 13.70
C SER A 281 11.82 -3.55 12.47
N HIS A 282 10.97 -2.65 11.96
CA HIS A 282 11.23 -1.91 10.73
C HIS A 282 11.66 -0.47 11.00
N ALA A 283 12.55 0.05 10.15
CA ALA A 283 12.87 1.46 10.09
C ALA A 283 12.09 2.11 8.96
N VAL A 284 11.45 3.25 9.23
CA VAL A 284 10.77 4.09 8.24
C VAL A 284 11.22 5.53 8.38
N TYR A 285 11.00 6.37 7.38
CA TYR A 285 11.22 7.80 7.55
C TYR A 285 10.24 8.39 8.56
N GLN A 286 10.75 9.19 9.49
CA GLN A 286 9.93 9.91 10.47
C GLN A 286 9.07 10.96 9.75
N TRP A 287 7.76 10.91 9.98
CA TRP A 287 6.80 11.91 9.48
C TRP A 287 6.69 13.10 10.43
N SER A 288 6.19 14.23 9.90
CA SER A 288 5.85 15.40 10.70
C SER A 288 4.48 15.28 11.39
N ASP A 289 4.27 16.16 12.37
CA ASP A 289 3.00 16.40 13.05
C ASP A 289 1.87 16.90 12.13
N LYS A 290 2.19 17.33 10.90
CA LYS A 290 1.20 17.66 9.86
C LYS A 290 0.57 16.43 9.22
N VAL A 291 1.17 15.25 9.41
CA VAL A 291 0.70 13.99 8.83
C VAL A 291 0.04 13.14 9.90
N VAL A 292 0.81 12.74 10.92
CA VAL A 292 0.34 11.93 12.04
C VAL A 292 0.78 12.56 13.35
N ARG A 293 -0.14 12.65 14.31
CA ARG A 293 0.10 13.15 15.67
C ARG A 293 -0.16 12.04 16.68
N VAL A 294 0.56 12.07 17.79
CA VAL A 294 0.25 11.24 18.96
C VAL A 294 -0.60 12.09 19.90
N VAL A 295 -1.74 11.55 20.31
CA VAL A 295 -2.69 12.22 21.21
C VAL A 295 -3.18 11.25 22.28
N GLU A 296 -3.52 11.77 23.45
CA GLU A 296 -4.18 10.98 24.48
C GLU A 296 -5.67 10.80 24.14
N ARG A 297 -6.15 9.56 24.25
CA ARG A 297 -7.54 9.17 24.00
C ARG A 297 -8.11 8.42 25.18
N ARG A 298 -9.36 8.74 25.51
CA ARG A 298 -10.15 7.93 26.45
C ARG A 298 -10.55 6.63 25.77
N TRP A 299 -10.21 5.53 26.40
CA TRP A 299 -10.52 4.17 25.98
C TRP A 299 -11.48 3.53 26.98
N MET A 300 -12.67 3.18 26.51
CA MET A 300 -13.68 2.50 27.33
C MET A 300 -13.64 1.02 26.99
N SER A 301 -13.36 0.17 27.99
CA SER A 301 -13.35 -1.29 27.84
C SER A 301 -14.26 -1.94 28.87
N ALA A 302 -14.51 -3.24 28.73
CA ALA A 302 -15.22 -4.02 29.74
C ALA A 302 -14.54 -3.97 31.13
N TYR A 303 -13.24 -3.64 31.19
CA TYR A 303 -12.45 -3.53 32.42
C TYR A 303 -12.41 -2.10 33.00
N GLY A 304 -13.10 -1.14 32.37
CA GLY A 304 -13.17 0.25 32.83
C GLY A 304 -12.64 1.26 31.82
N ASN A 305 -12.50 2.50 32.31
CA ASN A 305 -12.01 3.63 31.54
C ASN A 305 -10.51 3.79 31.71
N HIS A 306 -9.78 3.77 30.60
CA HIS A 306 -8.35 3.98 30.56
C HIS A 306 -8.00 5.10 29.60
N THR A 307 -6.79 5.62 29.68
CA THR A 307 -6.23 6.54 28.68
C THR A 307 -5.18 5.79 27.87
N LYS A 308 -5.22 5.93 26.54
CA LYS A 308 -4.21 5.39 25.63
C LYS A 308 -3.60 6.49 24.78
N LEU A 309 -2.35 6.30 24.37
CA LEU A 309 -1.73 7.12 23.33
C LEU A 309 -2.16 6.58 21.97
N ALA A 310 -2.89 7.38 21.21
CA ALA A 310 -3.35 7.03 19.87
C ALA A 310 -2.58 7.82 18.81
N HIS A 311 -2.30 7.18 17.68
CA HIS A 311 -1.74 7.84 16.51
C HIS A 311 -2.89 8.25 15.59
N ILE A 312 -3.02 9.55 15.33
CA ILE A 312 -4.10 10.08 14.50
C ILE A 312 -3.55 10.70 13.22
N VAL A 313 -4.17 10.40 12.08
CA VAL A 313 -3.87 11.09 10.83
C VAL A 313 -4.65 12.41 10.82
N VAL A 314 -3.94 13.52 10.59
CA VAL A 314 -4.47 14.89 10.77
C VAL A 314 -4.41 15.72 9.50
N THR A 315 -4.23 15.07 8.35
CA THR A 315 -4.14 15.80 7.08
C THR A 315 -5.48 16.48 6.76
N PRO A 316 -5.48 17.62 6.04
CA PRO A 316 -6.71 18.38 5.77
C PRO A 316 -7.82 17.56 5.10
N THR A 317 -7.45 16.67 4.17
CA THR A 317 -8.42 15.81 3.47
C THR A 317 -9.00 14.73 4.40
N VAL A 318 -8.19 14.10 5.25
CA VAL A 318 -8.68 13.14 6.27
C VAL A 318 -9.70 13.83 7.17
N LEU A 319 -9.33 14.98 7.73
CA LEU A 319 -10.20 15.73 8.62
C LEU A 319 -11.50 16.15 7.94
N GLN A 320 -11.44 16.67 6.71
CA GLN A 320 -12.63 17.07 5.96
C GLN A 320 -13.60 15.91 5.78
N VAL A 321 -13.10 14.75 5.37
CA VAL A 321 -13.93 13.56 5.16
C VAL A 321 -14.47 13.03 6.47
N ALA A 322 -13.61 12.87 7.47
CA ALA A 322 -13.95 12.24 8.73
C ALA A 322 -14.97 13.09 9.51
N ARG A 323 -14.80 14.42 9.53
CA ARG A 323 -15.78 15.34 10.16
C ARG A 323 -17.16 15.22 9.53
N LYS A 324 -17.22 15.10 8.19
CA LYS A 324 -18.47 14.89 7.47
C LYS A 324 -19.06 13.51 7.75
N PHE A 325 -18.21 12.47 7.80
CA PHE A 325 -18.65 11.10 8.00
C PHE A 325 -19.20 10.85 9.41
N PHE A 326 -18.47 11.28 10.44
CA PHE A 326 -18.86 11.12 11.84
C PHE A 326 -19.81 12.22 12.33
N ASP A 327 -20.21 13.15 11.45
CA ASP A 327 -20.97 14.36 11.80
C ASP A 327 -20.42 15.09 13.04
N CYS A 328 -19.10 15.23 13.06
CA CYS A 328 -18.36 15.75 14.21
C CYS A 328 -17.39 16.85 13.74
N PRO A 329 -17.81 18.13 13.68
CA PRO A 329 -16.99 19.22 13.17
C PRO A 329 -15.69 19.46 13.96
N THR A 330 -15.68 19.09 15.24
CA THR A 330 -14.55 19.25 16.17
C THR A 330 -13.55 18.10 16.09
N LEU A 331 -13.77 17.08 15.26
CA LEU A 331 -12.86 15.95 15.11
C LEU A 331 -11.46 16.44 14.73
N ASP A 332 -10.45 15.97 15.46
CA ASP A 332 -9.05 16.42 15.43
C ASP A 332 -8.12 15.45 14.68
N GLY A 333 -8.62 14.27 14.29
CA GLY A 333 -7.95 13.31 13.42
C GLY A 333 -8.70 11.98 13.35
N VAL A 334 -8.17 11.03 12.58
CA VAL A 334 -8.68 9.64 12.53
C VAL A 334 -7.60 8.70 13.06
N GLU A 335 -7.97 7.84 14.01
CA GLU A 335 -7.05 6.91 14.67
C GLU A 335 -6.56 5.83 13.71
N LEU A 336 -5.25 5.61 13.70
CA LEU A 336 -4.61 4.44 13.12
C LEU A 336 -4.67 3.28 14.12
N GLU A 337 -4.64 2.07 13.58
CA GLU A 337 -4.61 0.86 14.39
C GLU A 337 -3.36 0.84 15.28
N ASP A 338 -3.60 0.68 16.58
CA ASP A 338 -2.60 0.73 17.64
C ASP A 338 -2.55 -0.56 18.47
N GLN A 339 -3.52 -1.46 18.26
CA GLN A 339 -3.48 -2.83 18.75
C GLN A 339 -2.89 -3.73 17.65
N ASP A 340 -2.33 -4.87 18.05
CA ASP A 340 -1.76 -5.92 17.18
C ASP A 340 -0.26 -5.82 16.83
N GLU A 341 0.22 -6.83 16.12
CA GLU A 341 1.61 -7.01 15.72
C GLU A 341 2.09 -5.94 14.71
N VAL A 342 3.42 -5.85 14.52
CA VAL A 342 4.13 -4.85 13.69
C VAL A 342 3.60 -4.68 12.25
N GLY A 343 2.88 -5.66 11.70
CA GLY A 343 2.27 -5.59 10.36
C GLY A 343 0.85 -5.00 10.30
N VAL A 344 0.26 -4.66 11.44
CA VAL A 344 -1.08 -4.06 11.55
C VAL A 344 -0.98 -2.63 12.08
N PHE A 345 -0.05 -2.42 13.01
CA PHE A 345 0.24 -1.15 13.66
C PHE A 345 0.62 -0.04 12.65
N LEU A 346 -0.11 1.08 12.69
CA LEU A 346 0.07 2.29 11.85
C LEU A 346 -0.05 2.10 10.33
N THR A 347 -0.51 0.94 9.89
CA THR A 347 -0.71 0.63 8.47
C THR A 347 -2.19 0.47 8.14
N HIS A 348 -3.04 0.43 9.17
CA HIS A 348 -4.50 0.32 9.11
C HIS A 348 -5.17 1.46 9.87
N TRP A 349 -6.44 1.70 9.58
CA TRP A 349 -7.29 2.49 10.45
C TRP A 349 -7.75 1.66 11.64
N GLU A 350 -7.94 2.30 12.80
CA GLU A 350 -8.42 1.66 14.03
C GLU A 350 -9.72 0.90 13.76
N LYS A 351 -9.67 -0.42 13.97
CA LYS A 351 -10.77 -1.31 13.63
C LYS A 351 -12.02 -0.95 14.41
N ARG A 352 -11.93 -0.61 15.71
CA ARG A 352 -13.10 -0.24 16.52
C ARG A 352 -13.92 0.90 15.91
N LEU A 353 -13.27 1.82 15.20
CA LEU A 353 -13.93 2.97 14.60
C LEU A 353 -14.52 2.64 13.22
N LEU A 354 -13.94 1.68 12.48
CA LEU A 354 -14.24 1.42 11.07
C LEU A 354 -14.51 -0.06 10.74
N GLU A 355 -14.86 -0.89 11.74
CA GLU A 355 -14.93 -2.37 11.68
C GLU A 355 -15.78 -2.89 10.51
N VAL A 356 -16.83 -2.18 10.13
CA VAL A 356 -17.77 -2.56 9.07
C VAL A 356 -17.12 -2.66 7.67
N TRP A 357 -15.91 -2.14 7.47
CA TRP A 357 -15.31 -1.99 6.13
C TRP A 357 -14.15 -2.92 5.81
N PHE A 358 -13.43 -3.41 6.83
CA PHE A 358 -12.22 -4.21 6.64
C PHE A 358 -12.29 -5.62 7.24
N CYS A 359 -13.33 -5.95 8.01
CA CYS A 359 -13.58 -7.30 8.51
C CYS A 359 -15.06 -7.66 8.32
N ALA A 360 -15.43 -8.10 7.12
CA ALA A 360 -16.65 -8.87 6.91
C ALA A 360 -16.26 -10.26 6.40
N GLU A 361 -15.71 -11.08 7.29
CA GLU A 361 -15.83 -12.54 7.19
C GLU A 361 -17.17 -12.93 7.84
N SER A 362 -18.27 -12.37 7.33
CA SER A 362 -19.64 -12.72 7.73
C SER A 362 -20.66 -12.02 6.84
N MET A 363 -21.37 -12.84 6.05
CA MET A 363 -22.75 -12.64 5.58
C MET A 363 -23.07 -11.51 4.56
N TYR A 364 -23.33 -12.00 3.35
CA TYR A 364 -24.35 -11.60 2.38
C TYR A 364 -24.36 -10.16 1.82
N HIS A 365 -24.48 -10.16 0.48
CA HIS A 365 -25.11 -9.15 -0.38
C HIS A 365 -25.70 -7.92 0.36
N THR A 366 -25.30 -6.73 -0.11
CA THR A 366 -26.00 -5.42 0.03
C THR A 366 -25.36 -4.38 0.98
N LEU A 367 -24.09 -4.49 1.38
CA LEU A 367 -23.43 -3.43 2.18
C LEU A 367 -22.10 -2.87 1.64
N ILE A 368 -21.69 -3.26 0.42
CA ILE A 368 -20.52 -2.67 -0.26
C ILE A 368 -20.80 -1.21 -0.73
N TYR A 369 -22.02 -0.70 -0.53
CA TYR A 369 -22.46 0.62 -1.01
C TYR A 369 -22.45 1.74 0.04
N ILE A 370 -22.04 1.52 1.29
CA ILE A 370 -22.18 2.53 2.37
C ILE A 370 -20.83 3.02 2.90
N PHE A 371 -19.79 2.97 2.10
CA PHE A 371 -18.67 3.91 2.20
C PHE A 371 -18.04 4.04 0.82
N PRO A 372 -17.88 5.27 0.30
CA PRO A 372 -16.94 5.49 -0.78
C PRO A 372 -15.51 5.16 -0.28
N PRO A 373 -14.47 5.45 -1.04
CA PRO A 373 -13.09 5.43 -0.56
C PRO A 373 -12.61 6.75 0.10
N PRO A 374 -13.38 7.53 0.92
CA PRO A 374 -12.96 8.87 1.30
C PRO A 374 -11.92 8.91 2.42
N ILE A 375 -11.71 7.85 3.21
CA ILE A 375 -10.65 7.83 4.24
C ILE A 375 -9.38 7.13 3.70
N SER A 376 -9.40 6.60 2.48
CA SER A 376 -8.16 6.29 1.75
C SER A 376 -7.56 7.59 1.24
N VAL A 377 -6.88 8.33 2.11
CA VAL A 377 -6.38 9.64 1.73
C VAL A 377 -5.08 9.49 1.01
N PHE A 378 -5.19 9.38 -0.31
CA PHE A 378 -4.02 9.35 -1.17
C PHE A 378 -3.33 10.70 -1.15
N HIS A 379 -2.10 10.72 -0.63
CA HIS A 379 -1.32 11.91 -0.38
C HIS A 379 -0.07 12.00 -1.24
N PHE A 380 -0.24 11.83 -2.55
CA PHE A 380 0.88 11.77 -3.47
C PHE A 380 0.43 12.08 -4.89
N ASP A 381 -0.19 13.22 -5.12
CA ASP A 381 -0.73 13.47 -6.45
C ASP A 381 -1.88 12.51 -6.86
N LEU A 382 -2.55 11.88 -5.90
CA LEU A 382 -3.76 11.10 -6.11
C LEU A 382 -4.93 11.76 -5.37
N THR A 383 -6.12 11.74 -5.96
CA THR A 383 -7.37 12.20 -5.35
C THR A 383 -8.52 11.29 -5.72
N LEU A 384 -9.56 11.29 -4.90
CA LEU A 384 -10.78 10.56 -5.20
C LEU A 384 -11.55 11.24 -6.32
N ARG A 385 -12.15 10.42 -7.17
CA ARG A 385 -13.17 10.86 -8.11
C ARG A 385 -14.47 11.08 -7.33
N ARG A 386 -15.04 12.28 -7.44
CA ARG A 386 -16.36 12.59 -6.87
C ARG A 386 -17.46 11.93 -7.68
#